data_AF-A0A6A7AM14-F1
#
_entry.id   AF-A0A6A7AM14-F1
#
_cell.length_a   1.000
_cell.length_b   1.000
_cell.length_c   1.000
_cell.angle_alpha   90.00
_cell.angle_beta   90.00
_cell.angle_gamma   90.00
#
_symmetry.space_group_name_H-M   'P 1'
#
loop_
_entity.id
_entity.type
_entity.pdbx_description
1 polymer ?
#
loop_
_entity_poly.entity_id
_entity_poly.type
_entity_poly.pdbx_seq_one_letter_code
_entity_poly.pdbx_strand_id
1 'polypeptide(L)'
;MNTNQPTKPFNPKIILQRFNTRASPSGDSDSSALSASNWRKTEGLLREVVKDRGDPRAQKLSQAFHSISVQKTLLEHEVQGLREALINERLRRKRGKALPLQEPEDYHGGAIFYSPRKVKEARERQQQQELEEEQQRLQKAEKYRQREEARQAKAEAAQLRREARAEAQLSRVRQKAERASEKALRAAARRTVQRLQQSLKLS
;
A
#
# COMPACT_ATOMS: atom_id res chain seq x y z
N MET A 1 38.81 -63.35 -20.96
CA MET A 1 37.82 -63.58 -19.89
C MET A 1 36.60 -62.71 -20.18
N ASN A 2 35.53 -63.33 -20.68
CA ASN A 2 34.28 -62.67 -21.07
C ASN A 2 33.45 -62.30 -19.85
N THR A 3 32.96 -61.07 -19.76
CA THR A 3 31.94 -60.66 -18.78
C THR A 3 30.76 -59.99 -19.49
N ASN A 4 30.07 -60.77 -20.32
CA ASN A 4 28.70 -60.46 -20.72
C ASN A 4 27.78 -60.80 -19.54
N GLN A 5 27.53 -59.84 -18.64
CA GLN A 5 26.42 -59.95 -17.70
C GLN A 5 25.20 -59.24 -18.31
N PRO A 6 24.08 -59.95 -18.54
CA PRO A 6 22.84 -59.31 -18.96
C PRO A 6 22.27 -58.52 -17.78
N THR A 7 22.17 -57.19 -17.92
CA THR A 7 21.44 -56.32 -16.99
C THR A 7 19.97 -56.74 -16.99
N LYS A 8 19.55 -57.46 -15.95
CA LYS A 8 18.16 -57.88 -15.74
C LYS A 8 17.26 -56.64 -15.59
N PRO A 9 16.07 -56.61 -16.21
CA PRO A 9 15.35 -55.38 -16.49
C PRO A 9 14.55 -54.86 -15.28
N PHE A 10 14.40 -53.53 -15.27
CA PHE A 10 13.38 -52.69 -14.62
C PHE A 10 12.36 -53.44 -13.73
N ASN A 11 12.55 -53.39 -12.41
CA ASN A 11 11.67 -54.04 -11.45
C ASN A 11 10.47 -53.10 -11.12
N PRO A 12 9.25 -53.36 -11.64
CA PRO A 12 8.11 -52.45 -11.50
C PRO A 12 7.60 -52.36 -10.06
N LYS A 13 7.89 -53.36 -9.22
CA LYS A 13 7.48 -53.37 -7.80
C LYS A 13 8.11 -52.23 -7.00
N ILE A 14 9.35 -51.86 -7.31
CA ILE A 14 10.05 -50.76 -6.63
C ILE A 14 9.36 -49.43 -6.95
N ILE A 15 8.89 -49.26 -8.19
CA ILE A 15 8.18 -48.07 -8.64
C ILE A 15 6.82 -47.98 -7.94
N LEU A 16 6.09 -49.09 -7.85
CA LEU A 16 4.80 -49.14 -7.15
C LEU A 16 4.93 -48.90 -5.64
N GLN A 17 6.02 -49.33 -5.00
CA GLN A 17 6.27 -49.06 -3.57
C GLN A 17 6.45 -47.57 -3.27
N ARG A 18 7.04 -46.79 -4.18
CA ARG A 18 7.23 -45.34 -4.02
C ARG A 18 5.91 -44.56 -3.95
N PHE A 19 4.85 -45.09 -4.54
CA PHE A 19 3.52 -44.48 -4.51
C PHE A 19 2.65 -44.99 -3.34
N ASN A 20 3.06 -46.09 -2.70
CA ASN A 20 2.37 -46.68 -1.55
C ASN A 20 2.88 -46.17 -0.19
N THR A 21 3.87 -45.27 -0.15
CA THR A 21 4.19 -44.53 1.08
C THR A 21 3.03 -43.58 1.38
N ARG A 22 2.03 -44.12 2.07
CA ARG A 22 0.94 -43.38 2.68
C ARG A 22 1.59 -42.37 3.62
N ALA A 23 1.58 -41.09 3.22
CA ALA A 23 1.95 -40.01 4.11
C ALA A 23 1.10 -40.18 5.37
N SER A 24 1.75 -40.43 6.52
CA SER A 24 1.09 -40.33 7.81
C SER A 24 0.44 -38.95 7.89
N PRO A 25 -0.84 -38.83 8.27
CA PRO A 25 -1.45 -37.54 8.48
C PRO A 25 -0.71 -36.87 9.64
N SER A 26 0.14 -35.90 9.29
CA SER A 26 0.71 -34.94 10.23
C SER A 26 -0.44 -34.34 11.01
N GLY A 27 -0.37 -34.46 12.34
CA GLY A 27 -1.44 -34.16 13.27
C GLY A 27 -2.15 -32.84 12.98
N ASP A 28 -3.48 -32.91 13.06
CA ASP A 28 -4.39 -31.77 13.07
C ASP A 28 -3.97 -30.79 14.17
N SER A 29 -3.22 -29.76 13.78
CA SER A 29 -3.10 -28.53 14.55
C SER A 29 -4.38 -27.73 14.33
N ASP A 30 -5.26 -27.78 15.32
CA ASP A 30 -6.55 -27.06 15.43
C ASP A 30 -6.46 -25.53 15.31
N SER A 31 -5.26 -24.96 15.13
CA SER A 31 -5.07 -23.52 14.94
C SER A 31 -5.39 -23.02 13.51
N SER A 32 -5.72 -23.91 12.57
CA SER A 32 -5.98 -23.56 11.15
C SER A 32 -7.47 -23.62 10.76
N ALA A 33 -8.38 -23.69 11.73
CA ALA A 33 -9.79 -24.01 11.53
C ALA A 33 -10.60 -22.98 10.72
N LEU A 34 -10.05 -21.80 10.43
CA LEU A 34 -10.75 -20.73 9.68
C LEU A 34 -9.92 -20.15 8.53
N SER A 35 -9.14 -20.99 7.83
CA SER A 35 -8.63 -20.53 6.54
C SER A 35 -9.77 -20.50 5.52
N ALA A 36 -10.25 -19.30 5.19
CA ALA A 36 -11.30 -19.04 4.20
C ALA A 36 -11.01 -19.61 2.80
N SER A 37 -9.83 -20.18 2.56
CA SER A 37 -9.49 -20.88 1.33
C SER A 37 -10.04 -22.30 1.24
N ASN A 38 -10.46 -22.93 2.35
CA ASN A 38 -11.00 -24.29 2.32
C ASN A 38 -12.51 -24.33 2.55
N TRP A 39 -13.27 -24.02 1.49
CA TRP A 39 -14.73 -23.96 1.53
C TRP A 39 -15.40 -25.26 2.02
N ARG A 40 -14.75 -26.42 1.82
CA ARG A 40 -15.25 -27.72 2.31
C ARG A 40 -15.27 -27.81 3.82
N LYS A 41 -14.28 -27.22 4.49
CA LYS A 41 -14.21 -27.15 5.96
C LYS A 41 -15.30 -26.22 6.51
N THR A 42 -15.48 -25.05 5.89
CA THR A 42 -16.53 -24.10 6.29
C THR A 42 -17.93 -24.65 6.01
N GLU A 43 -18.10 -25.42 4.93
CA GLU A 43 -19.35 -26.11 4.62
C GLU A 43 -19.65 -27.22 5.65
N GLY A 44 -18.64 -28.00 6.05
CA GLY A 44 -18.78 -28.99 7.13
C GLY A 44 -19.29 -28.36 8.43
N LEU A 45 -18.70 -27.23 8.83
CA LEU A 45 -19.14 -26.46 10.01
C LEU A 45 -20.53 -25.86 9.83
N LEU A 46 -20.85 -25.32 8.65
CA LEU A 46 -22.19 -24.82 8.34
C LEU A 46 -23.24 -25.93 8.46
N ARG A 47 -22.91 -27.16 8.04
CA ARG A 47 -23.77 -28.35 8.16
C ARG A 47 -23.90 -28.87 9.59
N GLU A 48 -22.94 -28.60 10.45
CA GLU A 48 -22.98 -28.92 11.89
C GLU A 48 -23.85 -27.91 12.66
N VAL A 49 -23.73 -26.62 12.35
CA VAL A 49 -24.48 -25.54 12.99
C VAL A 49 -25.93 -25.47 12.50
N VAL A 50 -26.17 -25.72 11.20
CA VAL A 50 -27.51 -25.69 10.61
C VAL A 50 -28.16 -27.07 10.72
N LYS A 51 -29.12 -27.20 11.65
CA LYS A 51 -29.90 -28.43 11.87
C LYS A 51 -30.75 -28.80 10.64
N ASP A 52 -31.32 -27.81 9.95
CA ASP A 52 -32.17 -28.00 8.78
C ASP A 52 -31.39 -27.91 7.47
N ARG A 53 -30.98 -29.06 6.94
CA ARG A 53 -30.18 -29.18 5.69
C ARG A 53 -30.85 -28.58 4.44
N GLY A 54 -32.17 -28.40 4.48
CA GLY A 54 -32.98 -27.86 3.40
C GLY A 54 -33.25 -26.35 3.51
N ASP A 55 -32.75 -25.65 4.53
CA ASP A 55 -33.01 -24.21 4.69
C ASP A 55 -32.45 -23.43 3.48
N PRO A 56 -33.32 -22.73 2.70
CA PRO A 56 -32.88 -21.92 1.56
C PRO A 56 -31.87 -20.83 1.94
N ARG A 57 -31.88 -20.33 3.18
CA ARG A 57 -30.94 -19.30 3.64
C ARG A 57 -29.55 -19.90 3.86
N ALA A 58 -29.46 -21.08 4.46
CA ALA A 58 -28.21 -21.81 4.63
C ALA A 58 -27.57 -22.20 3.29
N GLN A 59 -28.39 -22.61 2.32
CA GLN A 59 -27.91 -22.92 0.96
C GLN A 59 -27.34 -21.68 0.26
N LYS A 60 -28.01 -20.52 0.36
CA LYS A 60 -27.50 -19.25 -0.18
C LYS A 60 -26.16 -18.86 0.46
N LEU A 61 -26.02 -19.03 1.77
CA LEU A 61 -24.75 -18.77 2.46
C LEU A 61 -23.65 -19.72 1.99
N SER A 62 -23.94 -21.02 1.88
CA SER A 62 -22.98 -22.02 1.36
C SER A 62 -22.49 -21.66 -0.05
N GLN A 63 -23.41 -21.27 -0.94
CA GLN A 63 -23.08 -20.83 -2.30
C GLN A 63 -22.21 -19.57 -2.30
N ALA A 64 -22.53 -18.59 -1.44
CA ALA A 64 -21.74 -17.36 -1.32
C ALA A 64 -20.31 -17.63 -0.79
N PHE A 65 -20.17 -18.50 0.21
CA PHE A 65 -18.85 -18.92 0.70
C PHE A 65 -18.05 -19.66 -0.36
N HIS A 66 -18.70 -20.55 -1.13
CA HIS A 66 -18.06 -21.23 -2.24
C HIS A 66 -17.58 -20.23 -3.30
N SER A 67 -18.43 -19.28 -3.72
CA SER A 67 -18.04 -18.26 -4.71
C SER A 67 -16.89 -17.39 -4.22
N ILE A 68 -16.92 -16.95 -2.95
CA ILE A 68 -15.85 -16.15 -2.35
C ILE A 68 -14.55 -16.95 -2.28
N SER A 69 -14.61 -18.23 -1.91
CA SER A 69 -13.44 -19.10 -1.84
C SER A 69 -12.78 -19.26 -3.21
N VAL A 70 -13.57 -19.52 -4.26
CA VAL A 70 -13.08 -19.62 -5.64
C VAL A 70 -12.51 -18.29 -6.15
N GLN A 71 -13.17 -17.17 -5.85
CA GLN A 71 -12.65 -15.85 -6.21
C GLN A 71 -11.32 -15.56 -5.51
N LYS A 72 -11.20 -15.92 -4.23
CA LYS A 72 -9.97 -15.76 -3.48
C LYS A 72 -8.83 -16.57 -4.08
N THR A 73 -9.05 -17.84 -4.42
CA THR A 73 -8.00 -18.67 -5.04
C THR A 73 -7.60 -18.15 -6.41
N LEU A 74 -8.57 -17.70 -7.23
CA LEU A 74 -8.27 -17.09 -8.52
C LEU A 74 -7.41 -15.83 -8.36
N LEU A 75 -7.77 -14.94 -7.45
CA LEU A 75 -6.99 -13.74 -7.14
C LEU A 75 -5.60 -14.07 -6.61
N GLU A 76 -5.46 -15.10 -5.76
CA GLU A 76 -4.15 -15.57 -5.28
C GLU A 76 -3.27 -16.04 -6.44
N HIS A 77 -3.83 -16.82 -7.38
CA HIS A 77 -3.12 -17.26 -8.57
C HIS A 77 -2.76 -16.09 -9.51
N GLU A 78 -3.66 -15.12 -9.70
CA GLU A 78 -3.38 -13.92 -10.48
C GLU A 78 -2.25 -13.10 -9.86
N VAL A 79 -2.30 -12.86 -8.54
CA VAL A 79 -1.23 -12.17 -7.81
C VAL A 79 0.10 -12.91 -7.94
N GLN A 80 0.08 -14.24 -7.84
CA GLN A 80 1.27 -15.05 -8.05
C GLN A 80 1.80 -14.91 -9.49
N GLY A 81 0.95 -15.05 -10.50
CA GLY A 81 1.33 -14.91 -11.90
C GLY A 81 1.87 -13.52 -12.24
N LEU A 82 1.28 -12.46 -11.67
CA LEU A 82 1.77 -11.09 -11.81
C LEU A 82 3.14 -10.90 -11.15
N ARG A 83 3.36 -11.48 -9.97
CA ARG A 83 4.67 -11.45 -9.30
C ARG A 83 5.73 -12.17 -10.14
N GLU A 84 5.42 -13.34 -10.68
CA GLU A 84 6.31 -14.10 -11.55
C GLU A 84 6.60 -13.35 -12.85
N ALA A 85 5.58 -12.76 -13.49
CA ALA A 85 5.74 -11.94 -14.68
C ALA A 85 6.64 -10.73 -14.40
N LEU A 86 6.48 -10.05 -13.27
CA LEU A 86 7.33 -8.93 -12.85
C LEU A 86 8.78 -9.37 -12.64
N ILE A 87 9.02 -10.52 -12.01
CA ILE A 87 10.37 -11.07 -11.82
C ILE A 87 11.00 -11.38 -13.17
N ASN A 88 10.27 -12.06 -14.07
CA ASN A 88 10.75 -12.42 -15.40
C ASN A 88 11.07 -11.18 -16.25
N GLU A 89 10.22 -10.15 -16.19
CA GLU A 89 10.42 -8.86 -16.82
C GLU A 89 11.71 -8.19 -16.32
N ARG A 90 11.88 -8.11 -14.99
CA ARG A 90 13.07 -7.54 -14.36
C ARG A 90 14.34 -8.30 -14.75
N LEU A 91 14.29 -9.63 -14.76
CA LEU A 91 15.42 -10.48 -15.19
C LEU A 91 15.74 -10.28 -16.67
N ARG A 92 14.73 -10.19 -17.54
CA ARG A 92 14.90 -9.92 -18.97
C ARG A 92 15.55 -8.55 -19.20
N ARG A 93 15.09 -7.50 -18.50
CA ARG A 93 15.72 -6.16 -18.55
C ARG A 93 17.16 -6.17 -18.05
N LYS A 94 17.49 -6.98 -17.05
CA LYS A 94 18.87 -7.16 -16.57
C LYS A 94 19.76 -7.87 -17.60
N ARG A 95 19.24 -8.89 -18.31
CA ARG A 95 20.00 -9.67 -19.31
C ARG A 95 20.50 -8.83 -20.48
N GLY A 96 19.78 -7.78 -20.88
CA GLY A 96 20.16 -6.92 -22.00
C GLY A 96 21.20 -5.84 -21.67
N LYS A 97 21.57 -5.68 -20.39
CA LYS A 97 22.57 -4.69 -19.98
C LYS A 97 23.96 -5.31 -20.06
N ALA A 98 24.81 -4.74 -20.91
CA ALA A 98 26.22 -5.11 -20.94
C ALA A 98 26.89 -4.74 -19.62
N LEU A 99 27.79 -5.60 -19.15
CA LEU A 99 28.62 -5.31 -17.99
C LEU A 99 29.56 -4.13 -18.35
N PRO A 100 29.65 -3.07 -17.52
CA PRO A 100 30.48 -1.91 -17.81
C PRO A 100 31.97 -2.23 -17.62
N LEU A 101 32.53 -2.97 -18.59
CA LEU A 101 33.95 -3.26 -18.67
C LEU A 101 34.68 -2.00 -19.16
N GLN A 102 35.81 -1.67 -18.54
CA GLN A 102 36.66 -0.57 -19.00
C GLN A 102 37.42 -1.02 -20.24
N GLU A 103 37.49 -0.14 -21.24
CA GLU A 103 38.33 -0.36 -22.41
C GLU A 103 39.81 -0.22 -22.01
N PRO A 104 40.70 -1.07 -22.53
CA PRO A 104 42.14 -0.87 -22.40
C PRO A 104 42.57 0.45 -23.04
N GLU A 105 43.57 1.13 -22.47
CA GLU A 105 44.09 2.40 -22.98
C GLU A 105 44.62 2.27 -24.43
N ASP A 106 45.23 1.11 -24.76
CA ASP A 106 45.76 0.81 -26.09
C ASP A 106 44.80 -0.07 -26.93
N TYR A 107 43.59 0.44 -27.21
CA TYR A 107 42.62 -0.29 -28.04
C TYR A 107 42.87 -0.09 -29.54
N HIS A 108 43.28 -1.14 -30.23
CA HIS A 108 43.57 -1.13 -31.68
C HIS A 108 42.47 -1.77 -32.57
N GLY A 109 41.23 -1.86 -32.09
CA GLY A 109 40.08 -2.30 -32.91
C GLY A 109 39.86 -3.81 -33.05
N GLY A 110 40.43 -4.62 -32.15
CA GLY A 110 40.26 -6.08 -32.13
C GLY A 110 39.24 -6.59 -31.10
N ALA A 111 39.09 -7.92 -31.00
CA ALA A 111 38.35 -8.54 -29.89
C ALA A 111 39.16 -8.45 -28.59
N ILE A 112 38.55 -7.95 -27.51
CA ILE A 112 39.17 -7.85 -26.19
C ILE A 112 38.82 -9.07 -25.34
N PHE A 113 39.83 -9.76 -24.84
CA PHE A 113 39.66 -10.82 -23.84
C PHE A 113 39.83 -10.25 -22.44
N TYR A 114 38.80 -10.37 -21.61
CA TYR A 114 38.84 -9.92 -20.23
C TYR A 114 39.19 -11.06 -19.27
N SER A 115 40.10 -10.80 -18.34
CA SER A 115 40.39 -11.76 -17.26
C SER A 115 39.20 -11.87 -16.28
N PRO A 116 39.02 -13.03 -15.61
CA PRO A 116 37.96 -13.20 -14.62
C PRO A 116 37.96 -12.12 -13.52
N ARG A 117 39.14 -11.63 -13.15
CA ARG A 117 39.31 -10.53 -12.18
C ARG A 117 38.68 -9.23 -12.68
N LYS A 118 38.93 -8.83 -13.93
CA LYS A 118 38.33 -7.61 -14.54
C LYS A 118 36.81 -7.71 -14.64
N VAL A 119 36.28 -8.90 -14.93
CA VAL A 119 34.84 -9.16 -14.92
C VAL A 119 34.25 -9.01 -13.52
N LYS A 120 34.94 -9.49 -12.47
CA LYS A 120 34.51 -9.33 -11.08
C LYS A 120 34.48 -7.85 -10.67
N GLU A 121 35.55 -7.10 -10.96
CA GLU A 121 35.64 -5.66 -10.66
C GLU A 121 34.51 -4.87 -11.35
N ALA A 122 34.16 -5.21 -12.60
CA ALA A 122 33.06 -4.56 -13.30
C ALA A 122 31.68 -4.88 -12.69
N ARG A 123 31.48 -6.09 -12.15
CA ARG A 123 30.25 -6.47 -11.42
C ARG A 123 30.13 -5.71 -10.10
N GLU A 124 31.22 -5.58 -9.36
CA GLU A 124 31.26 -4.83 -8.10
C GLU A 124 30.91 -3.36 -8.34
N ARG A 125 31.49 -2.72 -9.38
CA ARG A 125 31.14 -1.35 -9.77
C ARG A 125 29.67 -1.21 -10.15
N GLN A 126 29.12 -2.15 -10.92
CA GLN A 126 27.70 -2.11 -11.28
C GLN A 126 26.81 -2.22 -10.03
N GLN A 127 27.15 -3.09 -9.07
CA GLN A 127 26.40 -3.21 -7.82
C GLN A 127 26.45 -1.91 -7.01
N GLN A 128 27.62 -1.27 -6.91
CA GLN A 128 27.77 0.01 -6.23
C GLN A 128 26.91 1.10 -6.89
N GLN A 129 26.94 1.21 -8.22
CA GLN A 129 26.10 2.15 -8.96
C GLN A 129 24.60 1.90 -8.74
N GLU A 130 24.17 0.63 -8.76
CA GLU A 130 22.77 0.27 -8.49
C GLU A 130 22.34 0.69 -7.06
N LEU A 131 23.19 0.46 -6.06
CA LEU A 131 22.93 0.87 -4.68
C LEU A 131 22.88 2.40 -4.53
N GLU A 132 23.81 3.13 -5.15
CA GLU A 132 23.82 4.59 -5.15
C GLU A 132 22.56 5.16 -5.82
N GLU A 133 22.15 4.62 -6.97
CA GLU A 133 20.91 5.01 -7.65
C GLU A 133 19.68 4.75 -6.76
N GLU A 134 19.62 3.62 -6.08
CA GLU A 134 18.53 3.28 -5.16
C GLU A 134 18.47 4.26 -3.98
N GLN A 135 19.61 4.57 -3.36
CA GLN A 135 19.69 5.58 -2.31
C GLN A 135 19.25 6.96 -2.79
N GLN A 136 19.70 7.38 -3.99
CA GLN A 136 19.27 8.66 -4.57
C GLN A 136 17.77 8.70 -4.85
N ARG A 137 17.16 7.59 -5.28
CA ARG A 137 15.71 7.50 -5.49
C ARG A 137 14.95 7.60 -4.17
N LEU A 138 15.41 6.93 -3.12
CA LEU A 138 14.81 7.03 -1.78
C LEU A 138 14.90 8.46 -1.25
N GLN A 139 16.07 9.10 -1.34
CA GLN A 139 16.23 10.50 -0.93
C GLN A 139 15.33 11.46 -1.72
N LYS A 140 15.16 11.24 -3.04
CA LYS A 140 14.24 12.04 -3.86
C LYS A 140 12.78 11.83 -3.44
N ALA A 141 12.37 10.60 -3.14
CA ALA A 141 11.03 10.30 -2.67
C ALA A 141 10.75 10.93 -1.30
N GLU A 142 11.69 10.86 -0.35
CA GLU A 142 11.58 11.52 0.95
C GLU A 142 11.48 13.04 0.82
N LYS A 143 12.34 13.66 0.00
CA LYS A 143 12.28 15.09 -0.28
C LYS A 143 10.94 15.49 -0.90
N TYR A 144 10.38 14.66 -1.77
CA TYR A 144 9.06 14.90 -2.34
C TYR A 144 7.97 14.86 -1.26
N ARG A 145 7.98 13.85 -0.38
CA ARG A 145 7.03 13.75 0.74
C ARG A 145 7.11 14.95 1.68
N GLN A 146 8.31 15.35 2.08
CA GLN A 146 8.52 16.53 2.92
C GLN A 146 8.01 17.82 2.28
N ARG A 147 8.14 17.96 0.95
CA ARG A 147 7.61 19.12 0.22
C ARG A 147 6.09 19.16 0.22
N GLU A 148 5.44 18.02 0.03
CA GLU A 148 3.98 17.93 0.09
C GLU A 148 3.46 18.25 1.50
N GLU A 149 4.08 17.71 2.55
CA GLU A 149 3.74 18.01 3.95
C GLU A 149 3.93 19.50 4.26
N ALA A 150 5.06 20.10 3.84
CA ALA A 150 5.31 21.53 4.02
C ALA A 150 4.30 22.40 3.25
N ARG A 151 3.87 21.96 2.07
CA ARG A 151 2.84 22.64 1.27
C ARG A 151 1.49 22.62 1.97
N GLN A 152 1.11 21.48 2.54
CA GLN A 152 -0.12 21.32 3.33
C GLN A 152 -0.09 22.19 4.57
N ALA A 153 0.97 22.10 5.38
CA ALA A 153 1.13 22.93 6.58
C ALA A 153 1.10 24.43 6.27
N LYS A 154 1.70 24.85 5.15
CA LYS A 154 1.66 26.26 4.71
C LYS A 154 0.25 26.68 4.27
N ALA A 155 -0.50 25.80 3.64
CA ALA A 155 -1.89 26.07 3.25
C ALA A 155 -2.79 26.20 4.48
N GLU A 156 -2.67 25.30 5.45
CA GLU A 156 -3.40 25.35 6.73
C GLU A 156 -3.06 26.62 7.51
N ALA A 157 -1.77 26.94 7.66
CA ALA A 157 -1.35 28.18 8.32
C ALA A 157 -1.89 29.44 7.62
N ALA A 158 -2.01 29.42 6.29
CA ALA A 158 -2.59 30.52 5.54
C ALA A 158 -4.11 30.63 5.75
N GLN A 159 -4.83 29.51 5.87
CA GLN A 159 -6.26 29.48 6.19
C GLN A 159 -6.53 30.02 7.59
N LEU A 160 -5.82 29.53 8.61
CA LEU A 160 -5.94 30.02 9.99
C LEU A 160 -5.67 31.53 10.08
N ARG A 161 -4.68 32.04 9.34
CA ARG A 161 -4.42 33.49 9.27
C ARG A 161 -5.55 34.28 8.61
N ARG A 162 -6.24 33.70 7.62
CA ARG A 162 -7.40 34.35 6.98
C ARG A 162 -8.59 34.37 7.91
N GLU A 163 -8.85 33.27 8.61
CA GLU A 163 -9.93 33.15 9.60
C GLU A 163 -9.72 34.13 10.75
N ALA A 164 -8.54 34.16 11.35
CA ALA A 164 -8.21 35.11 12.42
C ALA A 164 -8.37 36.58 11.97
N ARG A 165 -8.05 36.90 10.71
CA ARG A 165 -8.28 38.25 10.15
C ARG A 165 -9.78 38.53 9.98
N ALA A 166 -10.56 37.57 9.50
CA ALA A 166 -12.01 37.74 9.34
C ALA A 166 -12.69 37.94 10.71
N GLU A 167 -12.33 37.15 11.71
CA GLU A 167 -12.83 37.29 13.08
C GLU A 167 -12.46 38.65 13.69
N ALA A 168 -11.21 39.10 13.50
CA ALA A 168 -10.77 40.42 13.95
C ALA A 168 -11.52 41.57 13.26
N GLN A 169 -11.92 41.40 11.99
CA GLN A 169 -12.76 42.39 11.31
C GLN A 169 -14.18 42.38 11.85
N LEU A 170 -14.78 41.21 12.06
CA LEU A 170 -16.12 41.09 12.65
C LEU A 170 -16.19 41.70 14.05
N SER A 171 -15.19 41.44 14.91
CA SER A 171 -15.13 42.04 16.25
C SER A 171 -14.97 43.56 16.20
N ARG A 172 -14.14 44.09 15.30
CA ARG A 172 -14.00 45.53 15.06
C ARG A 172 -15.30 46.18 14.59
N VAL A 173 -16.04 45.52 13.68
CA VAL A 173 -17.33 46.02 13.18
C VAL A 173 -18.37 46.02 14.31
N ARG A 174 -18.47 44.93 15.09
CA ARG A 174 -19.36 44.85 16.26
C ARG A 174 -19.08 45.93 17.29
N GLN A 175 -17.82 46.10 17.68
CA GLN A 175 -17.41 47.13 18.64
C GLN A 175 -17.72 48.55 18.13
N LYS A 176 -17.52 48.81 16.83
CA LYS A 176 -17.90 50.11 16.23
C LYS A 176 -19.41 50.33 16.26
N ALA A 177 -20.20 49.30 15.97
CA ALA A 177 -21.66 49.37 16.02
C ALA A 177 -22.18 49.62 17.45
N GLU A 178 -21.63 48.92 18.45
CA GLU A 178 -21.94 49.13 19.87
C GLU A 178 -21.59 50.55 20.32
N ARG A 179 -20.38 51.02 20.00
CA ARG A 179 -19.99 52.42 20.31
C ARG A 179 -20.89 53.44 19.63
N ALA A 180 -21.36 53.17 18.41
CA ALA A 180 -22.29 54.04 17.70
C ALA A 180 -23.69 54.01 18.34
N SER A 181 -24.19 52.85 18.74
CA SER A 181 -25.48 52.71 19.42
C SER A 181 -25.47 53.37 20.80
N GLU A 182 -24.41 53.19 21.59
CA GLU A 182 -24.24 53.88 22.88
C GLU A 182 -24.23 55.40 22.71
N LYS A 183 -23.50 55.92 21.70
CA LYS A 183 -23.49 57.36 21.38
C LYS A 183 -24.88 57.85 20.98
N ALA A 184 -25.61 57.09 20.16
CA ALA A 184 -26.97 57.43 19.74
C ALA A 184 -27.94 57.45 20.93
N LEU A 185 -27.87 56.47 21.84
CA LEU A 185 -28.66 56.42 23.08
C LEU A 185 -28.36 57.62 23.97
N ARG A 186 -27.08 57.95 24.19
CA ARG A 186 -26.67 59.13 24.96
C ARG A 186 -27.18 60.43 24.34
N ALA A 187 -27.10 60.56 23.01
CA ALA A 187 -27.63 61.72 22.31
C ALA A 187 -29.16 61.82 22.41
N ALA A 188 -29.87 60.70 22.29
CA ALA A 188 -31.33 60.65 22.46
C ALA A 188 -31.74 61.03 23.89
N ALA A 189 -31.09 60.49 24.92
CA ALA A 189 -31.33 60.84 26.32
C ALA A 189 -31.09 62.33 26.61
N ARG A 190 -30.02 62.92 26.04
CA ARG A 190 -29.79 64.37 26.17
C ARG A 190 -30.91 65.19 25.54
N ARG A 191 -31.40 64.79 24.36
CA ARG A 191 -32.52 65.45 23.67
C ARG A 191 -33.83 65.35 24.45
N THR A 192 -34.12 64.21 25.08
CA THR A 192 -35.34 64.04 25.89
C THR A 192 -35.30 64.93 27.14
N VAL A 193 -34.17 64.96 27.85
CA VAL A 193 -33.97 65.85 29.01
C VAL A 193 -34.15 67.32 28.62
N GLN A 194 -33.55 67.76 27.50
CA GLN A 194 -33.72 69.13 27.02
C GLN A 194 -35.19 69.48 26.70
N ARG A 195 -35.93 68.57 26.06
CA ARG A 195 -37.37 68.77 25.79
C ARG A 195 -38.19 68.88 27.08
N LEU A 196 -37.93 68.04 28.07
CA LEU A 196 -38.61 68.10 29.37
C LEU A 196 -38.31 69.42 30.11
N GLN A 197 -37.07 69.90 30.05
CA GLN A 197 -36.72 71.21 30.61
C GLN A 197 -37.41 72.38 29.90
N GLN A 198 -37.59 72.29 28.58
CA GLN A 198 -38.32 73.30 27.81
C GLN A 198 -39.82 73.29 28.14
N SER A 199 -40.45 72.13 28.27
CA SER A 199 -41.88 72.04 28.64
C SER A 199 -42.16 72.56 30.04
N LEU A 200 -41.27 72.30 31.01
CA LEU A 200 -41.38 72.81 32.37
C LEU A 200 -41.19 74.33 32.47
N LYS A 201 -40.53 74.98 31.50
CA LYS A 201 -40.37 76.44 31.45
C LYS A 201 -41.54 77.15 30.76
N LEU A 202 -42.36 76.42 30.03
CA LEU A 202 -43.51 76.94 29.27
C LEU A 202 -44.85 76.71 29.99
N SER A 203 -44.83 76.00 31.13
CA SER A 203 -45.95 75.86 32.08
C SER A 203 -45.75 76.79 33.25
#